data_AF-A0A7G2LTN4-F1
#
_entry.id   AF-A0A7G2LTN4-F1
#
_cell.length_a   1.000
_cell.length_b   1.000
_cell.length_c   1.000
_cell.angle_alpha   90.00
_cell.angle_beta   90.00
_cell.angle_gamma   90.00
#
_symmetry.space_group_name_H-M   'P 1'
#
loop_
_entity.id
_entity.type
_entity.pdbx_description
1 polymer ?
#
loop_
_entity_poly.entity_id
_entity_poly.type
_entity_poly.pdbx_seq_one_letter_code
_entity_poly.pdbx_strand_id
1 'polypeptide(L)'
;EPHPLAGLSFDGIAAVGSLVKGGKSNALSGASLTQGAGFQGASGIFRLRRDGTNERALAVATIRNSRVVVLDPAPRGFGGAGF
;
A
#
# COMPACT_ATOMS: atom_id res chain seq x y z
N GLU A 1 19.49 4.29 9.49
CA GLU A 1 18.09 4.01 9.16
C GLU A 1 17.93 4.13 7.64
N PRO A 2 17.13 3.28 6.96
CA PRO A 2 16.91 3.40 5.54
C PRO A 2 16.32 4.77 5.21
N HIS A 3 16.72 5.35 4.08
CA HIS A 3 16.12 6.59 3.61
C HIS A 3 14.59 6.40 3.43
N PRO A 4 13.71 7.36 3.76
CA PRO A 4 12.25 7.17 3.65
C PRO A 4 11.79 6.73 2.25
N LEU A 5 12.50 7.16 1.21
CA LEU A 5 12.24 6.73 -0.18
C LEU A 5 12.53 5.24 -0.43
N ALA A 6 13.39 4.61 0.35
CA ALA A 6 13.72 3.19 0.21
C ALA A 6 12.49 2.30 0.42
N GLY A 7 11.61 2.66 1.36
CA GLY A 7 10.34 1.97 1.57
C GLY A 7 9.43 2.05 0.34
N LEU A 8 9.36 3.21 -0.31
CA LEU A 8 8.55 3.38 -1.53
C LEU A 8 9.07 2.54 -2.70
N SER A 9 10.38 2.50 -2.91
CA SER A 9 10.99 1.67 -3.95
C SER A 9 10.80 0.18 -3.67
N PHE A 10 10.95 -0.23 -2.41
CA PHE A 10 10.72 -1.61 -1.98
C PHE A 10 9.27 -2.05 -2.26
N ASP A 11 8.30 -1.22 -1.89
CA ASP A 11 6.88 -1.46 -2.13
C ASP A 11 6.58 -1.69 -3.62
N GLY A 12 7.17 -0.86 -4.50
CA GLY A 12 6.99 -0.99 -5.94
C GLY A 12 7.47 -2.34 -6.48
N ILE A 13 8.66 -2.77 -6.08
CA ILE A 13 9.21 -4.07 -6.50
C ILE A 13 8.43 -5.23 -5.87
N ALA A 14 8.02 -5.11 -4.61
CA ALA A 14 7.21 -6.12 -3.94
C ALA A 14 5.86 -6.33 -4.64
N ALA A 15 5.19 -5.24 -5.06
CA ALA A 15 3.95 -5.34 -5.84
C ALA A 15 4.16 -6.05 -7.18
N VAL A 16 5.19 -5.67 -7.95
CA VAL A 16 5.53 -6.35 -9.21
C VAL A 16 5.83 -7.84 -8.97
N GLY A 17 6.65 -8.16 -7.97
CA GLY A 17 6.97 -9.54 -7.61
C GLY A 17 5.73 -10.36 -7.22
N SER A 18 4.79 -9.76 -6.49
CA SER A 18 3.54 -10.42 -6.11
C SER A 18 2.65 -10.76 -7.31
N LEU A 19 2.60 -9.87 -8.31
CA LEU A 19 1.85 -10.08 -9.54
C LEU A 19 2.46 -11.18 -10.40
N VAL A 20 3.79 -11.15 -10.58
CA VAL A 20 4.51 -12.19 -11.34
C VAL A 20 4.38 -13.55 -10.67
N LYS A 21 4.47 -13.63 -9.33
CA LYS A 21 4.26 -14.86 -8.57
C LYS A 21 2.87 -15.47 -8.79
N GLY A 22 1.87 -14.65 -9.10
CA GLY A 22 0.52 -15.11 -9.44
C GLY A 22 0.42 -15.87 -10.77
N GLY A 23 1.46 -15.88 -11.60
CA GLY A 23 1.60 -16.77 -12.77
C GLY A 23 0.69 -16.45 -13.96
N LYS A 24 0.02 -15.29 -13.97
CA LYS A 24 -0.85 -14.88 -15.08
C LYS A 24 -0.03 -14.27 -16.22
N SER A 25 -0.38 -14.60 -17.47
CA SER A 25 0.26 -14.01 -18.65
C SER A 25 0.12 -12.48 -18.74
N ASN A 26 -0.92 -11.93 -18.11
CA ASN A 26 -1.18 -10.49 -18.00
C ASN A 26 -0.89 -9.93 -16.59
N ALA A 27 0.02 -10.55 -15.84
CA ALA A 27 0.36 -10.19 -14.47
C ALA A 27 0.66 -8.68 -14.30
N LEU A 28 1.33 -8.06 -15.27
CA LEU A 28 1.74 -6.65 -15.22
C LEU A 28 0.83 -5.71 -16.00
N SER A 29 -0.42 -6.12 -16.27
CA SER A 29 -1.39 -5.23 -16.90
C SER A 29 -1.78 -4.08 -15.97
N GLY A 30 -2.24 -2.95 -16.55
CA GLY A 30 -2.75 -1.83 -15.75
C GLY A 30 -3.91 -2.22 -14.83
N ALA A 31 -4.75 -3.18 -15.24
CA ALA A 31 -5.83 -3.71 -14.40
C ALA A 31 -5.29 -4.49 -13.19
N SER A 32 -4.22 -5.27 -13.37
CA SER A 32 -3.55 -6.02 -12.30
C SER A 32 -2.86 -5.09 -11.30
N LEU A 33 -2.22 -4.03 -11.81
CA LEU A 33 -1.58 -2.99 -10.99
C LEU A 33 -2.59 -2.17 -10.19
N THR A 34 -3.80 -1.96 -10.71
CA THR A 34 -4.85 -1.15 -10.09
C THR A 34 -5.95 -1.98 -9.41
N GLN A 35 -5.62 -3.21 -9.00
CA GLN A 35 -6.57 -4.10 -8.32
C GLN A 35 -7.06 -3.51 -6.99
N GLY A 36 -8.35 -3.67 -6.70
CA GLY A 36 -8.99 -3.04 -5.53
C GLY A 36 -8.42 -3.49 -4.18
N ALA A 37 -7.96 -4.75 -4.09
CA ALA A 37 -7.36 -5.32 -2.88
C ALA A 37 -6.02 -4.66 -2.50
N GLY A 38 -5.31 -4.08 -3.47
CA GLY A 38 -3.99 -3.50 -3.26
C GLY A 38 -2.89 -4.53 -3.02
N PHE A 39 -1.84 -4.09 -2.34
CA PHE A 39 -0.60 -4.81 -2.07
C PHE A 39 -0.16 -4.60 -0.63
N GLN A 40 0.56 -5.56 -0.08
CA GLN A 40 1.24 -5.42 1.21
C GLN A 40 2.63 -4.82 0.98
N GLY A 41 2.86 -3.60 1.48
CA GLY A 41 4.15 -2.92 1.48
C GLY A 41 4.86 -2.97 2.84
N ALA A 42 6.09 -2.48 2.88
CA ALA A 42 6.93 -2.41 4.08
C ALA A 42 6.32 -1.52 5.18
N SER A 43 5.63 -0.45 4.79
CA SER A 43 5.01 0.51 5.72
C SER A 43 3.50 0.31 5.90
N GLY A 44 2.94 -0.79 5.40
CA GLY A 44 1.50 -1.06 5.39
C GLY A 44 0.95 -1.31 3.99
N ILE A 45 -0.37 -1.45 3.90
CA ILE A 45 -1.01 -1.72 2.62
C ILE A 45 -1.08 -0.46 1.74
N PHE A 46 -1.02 -0.66 0.43
CA PHE A 46 -1.19 0.40 -0.56
C PHE A 46 -1.90 -0.14 -1.81
N ARG A 47 -2.51 0.75 -2.60
CA ARG A 47 -3.01 0.42 -3.94
C ARG A 47 -2.67 1.51 -4.94
N LEU A 48 -2.55 1.11 -6.20
CA LEU A 48 -2.47 2.05 -7.31
C LEU A 48 -3.88 2.28 -7.85
N ARG A 49 -4.13 3.50 -8.32
CA ARG A 49 -5.41 3.93 -8.87
C ARG A 49 -5.28 4.12 -10.38
N ARG A 50 -6.40 4.00 -11.09
CA ARG A 50 -6.43 4.11 -12.56
C ARG A 50 -6.07 5.51 -13.07
N ASP A 51 -6.17 6.51 -12.21
CA ASP A 51 -5.77 7.90 -12.48
C ASP A 51 -4.26 8.14 -12.27
N GLY A 52 -3.48 7.09 -11.99
CA GLY A 52 -2.04 7.17 -11.77
C GLY A 52 -1.64 7.56 -10.34
N THR A 53 -2.61 7.82 -9.46
CA THR A 53 -2.33 8.09 -8.04
C THR A 53 -2.11 6.79 -7.25
N ASN A 54 -1.59 6.94 -6.03
CA ASN A 54 -1.55 5.85 -5.05
C ASN A 54 -2.40 6.21 -3.84
N GLU A 55 -2.87 5.17 -3.16
CA GLU A 55 -3.55 5.28 -1.88
C GLU A 55 -2.83 4.37 -0.88
N ARG A 56 -2.58 4.88 0.32
CA ARG A 56 -1.85 4.18 1.37
C ARG A 56 -2.69 4.19 2.64
N ALA A 57 -2.78 3.04 3.30
CA ALA A 57 -3.46 2.95 4.59
C ALA A 57 -2.54 3.52 5.68
N LEU A 58 -2.76 4.77 6.03
CA LEU A 58 -1.97 5.49 7.03
C LEU A 58 -2.79 5.70 8.30
N ALA A 59 -2.09 5.72 9.44
CA ALA A 59 -2.66 6.08 10.73
C ALA A 59 -2.63 7.59 10.93
N VAL A 60 -3.56 8.14 11.71
CA VAL A 60 -3.47 9.50 12.24
C VAL A 60 -2.84 9.44 13.62
N ALA A 61 -1.73 10.17 13.79
CA ALA A 61 -1.00 10.24 15.05
C ALA A 61 -0.77 11.70 15.46
N THR A 62 -0.64 11.92 16.77
CA THR A 62 -0.27 13.21 17.36
C THR A 62 0.99 13.05 18.20
N ILE A 63 1.75 14.14 18.33
CA ILE A 63 2.86 14.21 19.30
C ILE A 63 2.33 14.79 20.61
N ARG A 64 2.56 14.10 21.73
CA ARG A 64 2.24 14.56 23.10
C ARG A 64 3.40 14.24 24.02
N ASN A 65 3.90 15.24 24.76
CA ASN A 65 5.06 15.09 25.66
C ASN A 65 6.25 14.38 25.00
N SER A 66 6.59 14.80 23.78
CA SER A 66 7.66 14.22 22.96
C SER A 66 7.50 12.73 22.63
N ARG A 67 6.27 12.20 22.68
CA ARG A 67 5.92 10.83 22.28
C ARG A 67 4.87 10.83 21.18
N VAL A 68 4.97 9.86 20.26
CA VAL A 68 3.95 9.62 19.22
C VAL A 68 2.80 8.84 19.84
N VAL A 69 1.58 9.34 19.69
CA VAL A 69 0.33 8.71 20.15
C VAL A 69 -0.59 8.56 18.95
N VAL A 70 -1.00 7.32 18.65
CA VAL A 70 -1.97 7.04 17.58
C VAL A 70 -3.36 7.47 18.04
N LEU A 71 -4.00 8.32 17.23
CA LEU A 71 -5.38 8.76 17.43
C LEU A 71 -6.37 7.90 16.66
N ASP A 72 -6.01 7.55 15.42
CA ASP A 72 -6.80 6.68 14.55
C ASP A 72 -5.86 5.67 13.86
N PRO A 73 -6.01 4.35 14.09
CA PRO A 73 -5.12 3.35 13.51
C PRO A 73 -5.27 3.24 11.99
N ALA A 74 -4.20 2.80 11.33
CA ALA A 74 -4.24 2.55 9.89
C ALA A 74 -5.28 1.46 9.56
N PRO A 75 -6.09 1.63 8.50
CA PRO A 75 -7.03 0.60 8.08
C PRO A 75 -6.28 -0.65 7.59
N ARG A 76 -6.88 -1.83 7.80
CA ARG A 76 -6.30 -3.12 7.37
C ARG A 76 -6.64 -3.50 5.93
N GLY A 77 -7.47 -2.72 5.25
CA GLY A 77 -7.94 -2.95 3.88
C GLY A 77 -8.54 -1.67 3.28
N PHE A 78 -8.61 -1.59 1.95
CA PHE A 78 -9.13 -0.42 1.23
C PHE A 78 -10.65 -0.42 0.99
N GLY A 79 -11.38 -1.39 1.55
CA GLY A 79 -12.81 -1.54 1.36
C GLY A 79 -13.22 -1.96 -0.05
N GLY A 80 -14.24 -2.81 -0.13
CA GLY A 80 -14.99 -3.19 -1.33
C GLY A 80 -16.42 -3.49 -0.89
N ALA A 81 -17.41 -3.21 -1.75
CA ALA A 81 -18.83 -3.31 -1.37
C ALA A 81 -19.16 -4.66 -0.70
N GLY A 82 -19.71 -4.56 0.52
CA GLY A 82 -20.12 -5.68 1.35
C GLY A 82 -20.55 -5.17 2.73
N PHE A 83 -21.86 -5.00 2.89
CA PHE A 83 -22.53 -5.15 4.18
C PHE A 83 -22.65 -6.64 4.49
#